data_AF-A0A7C2Z085-F1
#
_entry.id   AF-A0A7C2Z085-F1
#
_cell.length_a   1.000
_cell.length_b   1.000
_cell.length_c   1.000
_cell.angle_alpha   90.00
_cell.angle_beta   90.00
_cell.angle_gamma   90.00
#
_symmetry.space_group_name_H-M   'P 1'
#
loop_
_entity.id
_entity.type
_entity.pdbx_description
1 polymer ?
#
loop_
_entity_poly.entity_id
_entity_poly.type
_entity_poly.pdbx_seq_one_letter_code
_entity_poly.pdbx_strand_id
1 'polypeptide(L)'
;MCCATKPDRSNSLPDRPRRRQDGLGQTLTLRLVVPADQFKLLSGAEVLTTYSFNTRTAKHLFCSICGVKSFYVPRSHPDGFSVNARCLDSGTVDEISIRQFNGREWEAQYPKGRGEYTQ
;
A
#
# COMPACT_ATOMS: atom_id res chain seq x y z
N MET A 1 -1.47 14.32 11.68
CA MET A 1 -0.68 13.13 11.29
C MET A 1 -1.18 12.63 9.94
N CYS A 2 -0.30 12.22 9.02
CA CYS A 2 -0.68 11.63 7.72
C CYS A 2 -1.06 10.15 7.81
N CYS A 3 -1.77 9.82 8.87
CA CYS A 3 -2.51 8.60 9.14
C CYS A 3 -3.69 9.06 9.99
N ALA A 4 -4.86 8.45 9.81
CA ALA A 4 -5.93 8.52 10.80
C ALA A 4 -5.29 8.41 12.20
N THR A 5 -5.34 9.52 12.93
CA THR A 5 -4.89 9.70 14.33
C THR A 5 -3.49 9.20 14.73
N LYS A 6 -2.61 10.11 15.17
CA LYS A 6 -1.80 9.84 16.38
C LYS A 6 -2.09 10.97 17.40
N PRO A 7 -1.93 10.77 18.72
CA PRO A 7 -0.61 10.74 19.38
C PRO A 7 -0.55 9.86 20.64
N ASP A 8 0.51 9.05 20.82
CA ASP A 8 1.31 9.06 22.06
C ASP A 8 2.54 8.16 21.85
N ARG A 9 3.69 8.64 22.34
CA ARG A 9 4.95 7.92 22.39
C ARG A 9 5.15 7.45 23.82
N SER A 10 4.17 6.72 24.36
CA SER A 10 4.23 6.19 25.72
C SER A 10 3.31 4.99 25.91
N ASN A 11 3.45 3.93 25.11
CA ASN A 11 3.18 2.61 25.67
C ASN A 11 3.94 1.52 24.93
N SER A 12 4.71 0.78 25.71
CA SER A 12 5.42 -0.45 25.35
C SER A 12 4.47 -1.47 24.73
N LEU A 13 4.47 -1.59 23.40
CA LEU A 13 4.04 -2.80 22.72
C LEU A 13 5.20 -3.82 22.82
N PRO A 14 4.93 -5.10 23.11
CA PRO A 14 5.96 -6.12 23.14
C PRO A 14 6.64 -6.19 21.77
N ASP A 15 7.97 -6.24 21.83
CA ASP A 15 8.91 -6.27 20.71
C ASP A 15 8.42 -7.27 19.66
N ARG A 16 7.80 -6.78 18.57
CA ARG A 16 7.52 -7.65 17.42
C ARG A 16 8.89 -8.03 16.89
N PRO A 17 9.22 -9.33 16.80
CA PRO A 17 10.55 -9.74 16.41
C PRO A 17 10.88 -9.09 15.07
N ARG A 18 11.95 -8.29 15.05
CA ARG A 18 12.61 -7.90 13.81
C ARG A 18 13.10 -9.18 13.16
N ARG A 19 12.24 -9.86 12.38
CA ARG A 19 12.65 -10.97 11.54
C ARG A 19 13.79 -10.43 10.68
N ARG A 20 15.00 -10.93 10.95
CA ARG A 20 16.15 -10.77 10.06
C ARG A 20 15.69 -11.16 8.66
N GLN A 21 15.74 -10.20 7.74
CA GLN A 21 15.57 -10.47 6.33
C GLN A 21 16.91 -11.01 5.83
N ASP A 22 17.07 -12.32 5.89
CA ASP A 22 18.10 -12.99 5.12
C ASP A 22 17.77 -12.81 3.62
N GLY A 23 18.81 -12.51 2.86
CA GLY A 23 18.73 -11.76 1.61
C GLY A 23 17.95 -12.45 0.49
N LEU A 24 17.11 -11.64 -0.19
CA LEU A 24 16.89 -11.60 -1.63
C LEU A 24 15.87 -10.48 -1.86
N GLY A 25 16.21 -9.49 -2.68
CA GLY A 25 15.48 -8.24 -2.89
C GLY A 25 14.07 -8.40 -3.49
N GLN A 26 13.13 -8.91 -2.70
CA GLN A 26 11.71 -8.95 -2.99
C GLN A 26 11.00 -8.26 -1.82
N THR A 27 10.94 -6.93 -1.85
CA THR A 27 10.28 -6.15 -0.80
C THR A 27 8.78 -6.52 -0.77
N LEU A 28 8.44 -7.43 0.14
CA LEU A 28 7.10 -7.97 0.40
C LEU A 28 6.18 -6.84 0.89
N THR A 29 5.66 -6.07 -0.06
CA THR A 29 4.70 -5.00 0.17
C THR A 29 3.30 -5.61 0.09
N LEU A 30 2.63 -5.71 1.24
CA LEU A 30 1.25 -6.16 1.32
C LEU A 30 0.36 -5.03 0.79
N ARG A 31 -0.19 -5.20 -0.41
CA ARG A 31 -0.91 -4.17 -1.14
C ARG A 31 -2.33 -4.64 -1.42
N LEU A 32 -3.30 -3.85 -0.98
CA LEU A 32 -4.71 -4.00 -1.30
C LEU A 32 -5.05 -3.02 -2.43
N VAL A 33 -5.69 -3.48 -3.50
CA VAL A 33 -6.13 -2.61 -4.60
C VAL A 33 -7.61 -2.32 -4.41
N VAL A 34 -7.97 -1.05 -4.29
CA VAL A 34 -9.35 -0.58 -4.11
C VAL A 34 -9.76 0.31 -5.27
N PRO A 35 -11.01 0.20 -5.78
CA PRO A 35 -11.56 1.15 -6.74
C PRO A 35 -11.59 2.58 -6.18
N ALA A 36 -11.48 3.59 -7.05
CA ALA A 36 -11.50 4.98 -6.61
C ALA A 36 -12.82 5.40 -5.95
N ASP A 37 -13.95 4.79 -6.32
CA ASP A 37 -15.26 5.05 -5.72
C ASP A 37 -15.38 4.55 -4.27
N GLN A 38 -14.53 3.60 -3.87
CA GLN A 38 -14.51 3.05 -2.50
C GLN A 38 -13.39 3.65 -1.65
N PHE A 39 -12.61 4.59 -2.18
CA PHE A 39 -11.52 5.23 -1.48
C PHE A 39 -11.83 6.69 -1.17
N LYS A 40 -11.80 7.05 0.11
CA LYS A 40 -11.92 8.44 0.56
C LYS A 40 -10.74 8.81 1.44
N LEU A 41 -9.97 9.81 1.00
CA LEU A 41 -8.93 10.41 1.84
C LEU A 41 -9.60 11.32 2.89
N LEU A 42 -9.46 10.98 4.16
CA LEU A 42 -10.07 11.73 5.26
C LEU A 42 -9.24 12.95 5.68
N SER A 43 -7.90 12.86 5.63
CA SER A 43 -7.00 13.90 6.10
C SER A 43 -5.58 13.77 5.54
N GLY A 44 -4.78 14.82 5.67
CA GLY A 44 -3.36 14.81 5.31
C GLY A 44 -3.08 15.02 3.81
N ALA A 45 -4.07 15.49 3.04
CA ALA A 45 -3.88 15.79 1.62
C ALA A 45 -2.83 16.89 1.41
N GLU A 46 -2.75 17.85 2.33
CA GLU A 46 -1.88 19.02 2.32
C GLU A 46 -0.38 18.67 2.45
N VAL A 47 -0.08 17.48 2.95
CA VAL A 47 1.27 17.01 3.28
C VAL A 47 1.66 15.78 2.45
N LEU A 48 0.83 15.42 1.47
CA LEU A 48 1.16 14.40 0.47
C LEU A 48 1.96 15.02 -0.67
N THR A 49 3.12 14.44 -0.94
CA THR A 49 3.91 14.72 -2.12
C THR A 49 3.70 13.61 -3.14
N THR A 50 3.47 14.00 -4.39
CA THR A 50 3.29 13.06 -5.50
C THR A 50 4.55 13.00 -6.34
N TYR A 51 5.08 11.79 -6.51
CA TYR A 51 6.13 11.50 -7.47
C TYR A 51 5.57 10.64 -8.61
N SER A 52 5.84 11.04 -9.86
CA SER A 52 5.39 10.32 -11.05
C SER A 52 6.58 10.14 -11.99
N PHE A 53 6.73 8.96 -12.58
CA PHE A 53 7.82 8.65 -13.52
C PHE A 53 7.30 7.97 -14.78
N ASN A 54 8.15 7.88 -15.81
CA ASN A 54 7.82 7.28 -17.12
C ASN A 54 6.58 7.90 -17.76
N THR A 55 5.50 7.15 -17.95
CA THR A 55 4.24 7.61 -18.56
C THR A 55 3.43 8.55 -17.66
N ARG A 56 3.89 8.82 -16.43
CA ARG A 56 3.19 9.62 -15.41
C ARG A 56 1.81 9.08 -15.01
N THR A 57 1.49 7.85 -15.41
CA THR A 57 0.23 7.16 -15.06
C THR A 57 0.22 6.73 -13.60
N ALA A 58 1.35 6.21 -13.11
CA ALA A 58 1.49 5.85 -11.70
C ALA A 58 1.78 7.10 -10.88
N LYS A 59 0.94 7.35 -9.86
CA LYS A 59 1.11 8.45 -8.92
C LYS A 59 1.57 7.87 -7.59
N HIS A 60 2.84 8.06 -7.24
CA HIS A 60 3.39 7.62 -5.97
C HIS A 60 3.20 8.72 -4.93
N LEU A 61 2.22 8.56 -4.04
CA LEU A 61 1.95 9.52 -2.98
C LEU A 61 2.70 9.13 -1.70
N PHE A 62 3.48 10.03 -1.16
CA PHE A 62 4.17 9.83 0.12
C PHE A 62 4.01 11.05 1.01
N CYS A 63 4.02 10.84 2.32
CA CYS A 63 4.00 11.92 3.27
C CYS A 63 5.34 12.66 3.27
N SER A 64 5.32 13.98 3.07
CA SER A 64 6.53 14.83 3.12
C SER A 64 7.16 14.91 4.51
N ILE A 65 6.38 14.68 5.57
CA ILE A 65 6.83 14.77 6.96
C ILE A 65 7.51 13.47 7.43
N CYS A 66 6.90 12.32 7.17
CA CYS A 66 7.37 11.02 7.69
C CYS A 66 7.92 10.06 6.62
N GLY A 67 7.80 10.39 5.32
CA GLY A 67 8.28 9.57 4.22
C GLY A 67 7.47 8.29 3.93
N VAL A 68 6.39 8.04 4.68
CA VAL A 68 5.58 6.82 4.51
C VAL A 68 4.70 6.93 3.26
N LYS A 69 4.68 5.85 2.47
CA LYS A 69 3.78 5.63 1.33
C LYS A 69 2.62 4.74 1.76
N SER A 70 1.55 5.35 2.27
CA SER A 70 0.36 4.64 2.74
C SER A 70 -0.49 4.11 1.58
N PHE A 71 -0.58 4.86 0.48
CA PHE A 71 -1.31 4.46 -0.72
C PHE A 71 -0.69 5.11 -1.97
N TYR A 72 -0.99 4.56 -3.15
CA TYR A 72 -0.58 5.14 -4.43
C TYR A 72 -1.50 4.72 -5.56
N VAL A 73 -1.49 5.44 -6.69
CA VAL A 73 -2.22 5.03 -7.91
C VAL A 73 -1.29 4.16 -8.75
N PRO A 74 -1.54 2.85 -8.90
CA PRO A 74 -0.70 1.97 -9.69
C PRO A 74 -0.95 2.16 -11.20
N ARG A 75 0.07 1.91 -12.03
CA ARG A 75 -0.08 1.94 -13.49
C ARG A 75 -1.06 0.89 -14.02
N SER A 76 -1.13 -0.28 -13.37
CA SER A 76 -2.03 -1.36 -13.78
C SER A 76 -3.50 -1.00 -13.57
N HIS A 77 -3.80 -0.28 -12.49
CA HIS A 77 -5.15 0.16 -12.11
C HIS A 77 -5.16 1.67 -11.90
N PRO A 78 -5.15 2.47 -12.99
CA PRO A 78 -5.13 3.92 -12.89
C PRO A 78 -6.40 4.50 -12.24
N ASP A 79 -7.50 3.76 -12.32
CA ASP A 79 -8.81 4.13 -11.76
C ASP A 79 -9.00 3.65 -10.31
N GLY A 80 -7.91 3.29 -9.63
CA GLY A 80 -7.96 2.84 -8.24
C GLY A 80 -6.71 3.20 -7.45
N PHE A 81 -6.75 2.82 -6.17
CA PHE A 81 -5.65 3.04 -5.23
C PHE A 81 -5.11 1.71 -4.74
N SER A 82 -3.79 1.63 -4.60
CA SER A 82 -3.11 0.53 -3.93
C SER A 82 -2.70 0.98 -2.54
N VAL A 83 -3.36 0.45 -1.53
CA VAL A 83 -3.18 0.74 -0.11
C VAL A 83 -2.22 -0.27 0.52
N ASN A 84 -1.28 0.20 1.31
CA ASN A 84 -0.42 -0.66 2.12
C ASN A 84 -1.21 -1.15 3.34
N ALA A 85 -1.50 -2.45 3.40
CA ALA A 85 -2.29 -3.02 4.48
C ALA A 85 -1.62 -2.90 5.87
N ARG A 86 -0.29 -2.68 5.93
CA ARG A 86 0.40 -2.40 7.20
C ARG A 86 0.13 -0.99 7.75
N CYS A 87 -0.45 -0.12 6.94
CA CYS A 87 -0.82 1.25 7.32
C CYS A 87 -2.30 1.36 7.72
N LEU A 88 -3.05 0.25 7.72
CA LEU A 88 -4.42 0.21 8.21
C LEU A 88 -4.41 0.08 9.74
N ASP A 89 -5.40 0.71 10.39
CA ASP A 89 -5.58 0.61 11.82
C ASP A 89 -6.02 -0.79 12.22
N SER A 90 -5.63 -1.21 13.43
CA SER A 90 -6.07 -2.49 14.00
C SER A 90 -7.58 -2.46 14.21
N GLY A 91 -8.31 -3.39 13.57
CA GLY A 91 -9.77 -3.48 13.62
C GLY A 91 -10.50 -2.97 12.37
N THR A 92 -9.78 -2.39 11.41
CA THR A 92 -10.38 -1.96 10.13
C THR A 92 -10.70 -3.13 9.19
N VAL A 93 -10.04 -4.28 9.39
CA VAL A 93 -10.18 -5.44 8.52
C VAL A 93 -10.43 -6.68 9.37
N ASP A 94 -11.53 -7.38 9.11
CA ASP A 94 -11.88 -8.64 9.78
C ASP A 94 -10.98 -9.80 9.34
N GLU A 95 -10.70 -9.91 8.03
CA GLU A 95 -9.88 -10.97 7.45
C GLU A 95 -9.03 -10.45 6.28
N ILE A 96 -7.77 -10.90 6.18
CA ILE A 96 -6.86 -10.60 5.06
C ILE A 96 -6.44 -11.90 4.38
N SER A 97 -6.88 -12.11 3.15
CA SER A 97 -6.36 -13.18 2.30
C SER A 97 -5.10 -12.71 1.56
N ILE A 98 -3.97 -13.39 1.77
CA ILE A 98 -2.69 -13.01 1.16
C ILE A 98 -2.37 -13.97 0.02
N ARG A 99 -2.41 -13.46 -1.21
CA ARG A 99 -1.91 -14.19 -2.39
C ARG A 99 -0.46 -13.80 -2.65
N GLN A 100 0.43 -14.79 -2.66
CA GLN A 100 1.81 -14.58 -3.07
C GLN A 100 1.83 -14.31 -4.57
N PHE A 101 2.52 -13.23 -4.95
CA PHE A 101 2.69 -12.84 -6.34
C PHE A 101 4.17 -12.85 -6.66
N ASN A 102 4.56 -13.60 -7.69
CA ASN A 102 5.91 -13.55 -8.23
C ASN A 102 5.89 -12.69 -9.51
N GLY A 103 6.83 -11.74 -9.63
CA GLY A 103 6.89 -10.89 -10.82
C GLY A 103 7.45 -11.60 -12.06
N ARG A 104 8.02 -12.79 -11.89
CA ARG A 104 8.71 -13.54 -12.95
C ARG A 104 7.73 -14.24 -13.90
N GLU A 105 6.60 -14.71 -13.39
CA GLU A 105 5.60 -15.47 -14.13
C GLU A 105 4.33 -14.62 -14.36
N TRP A 106 4.52 -13.34 -14.69
CA TRP A 106 3.43 -12.39 -14.90
C TRP A 106 2.38 -12.90 -15.90
N GLU A 107 2.84 -13.42 -17.04
CA GLU A 107 1.97 -13.88 -18.14
C GLU A 107 1.14 -15.12 -17.75
N ALA A 108 1.72 -16.01 -16.94
CA ALA A 108 1.02 -17.20 -16.43
C ALA A 108 -0.03 -16.82 -15.37
N GLN A 109 0.27 -15.82 -14.53
CA GLN A 109 -0.63 -15.39 -13.45
C GLN A 109 -1.73 -14.43 -13.92
N TYR A 110 -1.47 -13.67 -14.98
CA TYR A 110 -2.43 -12.73 -15.59
C TYR A 110 -2.51 -12.93 -17.11
N PRO A 111 -3.17 -14.00 -17.60
CA PRO A 111 -3.31 -14.26 -19.02
C PRO A 111 -4.11 -13.16 -19.76
N LYS A 112 -4.97 -12.42 -19.04
CA LYS A 112 -5.70 -11.26 -19.56
C LYS A 112 -4.91 -9.94 -19.42
N GLY A 113 -3.65 -9.99 -19.00
CA GLY A 113 -2.74 -8.85 -18.89
C GLY A 113 -2.78 -8.10 -17.55
N ARG A 114 -3.88 -8.10 -16.81
CA ARG A 114 -4.01 -7.48 -15.47
C ARG A 114 -4.98 -8.27 -14.58
N GLY A 115 -4.76 -8.24 -13.26
CA GLY A 115 -5.72 -8.77 -12.28
C GLY A 115 -6.96 -7.89 -12.20
N GLU A 116 -8.12 -8.45 -11.92
CA GLU A 116 -9.37 -7.69 -11.69
C GLU A 116 -9.46 -7.26 -10.21
N TYR A 117 -10.24 -6.22 -9.90
CA TYR A 117 -10.61 -5.90 -8.52
C TYR A 117 -11.42 -7.07 -7.97
N THR A 118 -10.74 -8.03 -7.34
CA THR A 118 -11.42 -9.19 -6.76
C THR A 118 -12.04 -8.74 -5.45
N GLN A 119 -13.36 -8.92 -5.33
CA GLN A 119 -14.11 -8.75 -4.08
C GLN A 119 -13.63 -9.71 -3.00
#